data_AF-A0A0L6V8B7-F1
#
_entry.id   AF-A0A0L6V8B7-F1
#
_cell.length_a   1.000
_cell.length_b   1.000
_cell.length_c   1.000
_cell.angle_alpha   90.00
_cell.angle_beta   90.00
_cell.angle_gamma   90.00
#
_symmetry.space_group_name_H-M   'P 1'
#
loop_
_entity.id
_entity.type
_entity.pdbx_description
1 polymer ?
#
loop_
_entity_poly.entity_id
_entity_poly.type
_entity_poly.pdbx_seq_one_letter_code
_entity_poly.pdbx_strand_id
1 'polypeptide(L)'
;MKIIRNFVKQPLLVHNNHNPKKAILAYKGYNFITWEKEINHTLTYVLFLTSDFTASEANFNGRLLNKSAAISCLIRLTIEKTLLSIVTSASCETPLAIYNLIFNQLTAIMSENSEINGYQIQQNSWFDVTRVI
;
A
#
# COMPACT_ATOMS: atom_id res chain seq x y z
N MET A 1 11.58 6.56 -19.68
CA MET A 1 11.09 7.76 -18.94
C MET A 1 11.95 8.06 -17.72
N LYS A 2 12.24 9.35 -17.44
CA LYS A 2 13.14 9.80 -16.36
C LYS A 2 12.57 9.49 -14.96
N ILE A 3 11.25 9.66 -14.77
CA ILE A 3 10.60 9.46 -13.48
C ILE A 3 10.64 8.01 -12.98
N ILE A 4 10.34 7.04 -13.85
CA ILE A 4 10.38 5.61 -13.50
C ILE A 4 11.79 5.20 -13.04
N ARG A 5 12.83 5.66 -13.74
CA ARG A 5 14.22 5.36 -13.35
C ARG A 5 14.58 5.98 -11.99
N ASN A 6 14.12 7.21 -11.73
CA ASN A 6 14.33 7.87 -10.45
C ASN A 6 13.60 7.11 -9.33
N PHE A 7 12.36 6.67 -9.56
CA PHE A 7 11.58 5.91 -8.61
C PHE A 7 12.24 4.56 -8.28
N VAL A 8 12.70 3.82 -9.29
CA VAL A 8 13.40 2.54 -9.06
C VAL A 8 14.66 2.73 -8.21
N LYS A 9 15.38 3.85 -8.37
CA LYS A 9 16.59 4.15 -7.60
C LYS A 9 16.31 4.68 -6.20
N GLN A 10 15.31 5.56 -6.05
CA GLN A 10 15.03 6.31 -4.83
C GLN A 10 13.51 6.48 -4.65
N PRO A 11 12.79 5.40 -4.31
CA PRO A 11 11.32 5.42 -4.27
C PRO A 11 10.79 6.41 -3.24
N LEU A 12 11.40 6.47 -2.06
CA LEU A 12 11.01 7.39 -0.99
C LEU A 12 11.26 8.87 -1.34
N LEU A 13 12.34 9.18 -2.07
CA LEU A 13 12.59 10.57 -2.50
C LEU A 13 11.50 11.02 -3.48
N VAL A 14 11.17 10.18 -4.46
CA VAL A 14 10.09 10.48 -5.42
C VAL A 14 8.77 10.66 -4.69
N HIS A 15 8.44 9.79 -3.73
CA HIS A 15 7.24 9.91 -2.89
C HIS A 15 7.19 11.23 -2.13
N ASN A 16 8.26 11.56 -1.40
CA ASN A 16 8.34 12.77 -0.57
C ASN A 16 8.28 14.07 -1.38
N ASN A 17 8.69 14.03 -2.65
CA ASN A 17 8.61 15.19 -3.55
C ASN A 17 7.17 15.44 -4.05
N HIS A 18 6.34 14.40 -4.13
CA HIS A 18 4.95 14.51 -4.60
C HIS A 18 3.94 14.62 -3.45
N ASN A 19 4.34 14.22 -2.24
CA ASN A 19 3.47 14.16 -1.09
C ASN A 19 4.04 14.98 0.07
N PRO A 20 3.50 16.18 0.34
CA PRO A 20 4.06 17.08 1.34
C PRO A 20 3.86 16.59 2.78
N LYS A 21 2.83 15.78 3.06
CA LYS A 21 2.59 15.26 4.42
C LYS A 21 3.51 14.09 4.76
N LYS A 22 4.04 13.39 3.75
CA LYS A 22 5.00 12.27 3.91
C LYS A 22 4.49 11.27 4.94
N ALA A 23 3.23 10.89 4.78
CA ALA A 23 2.50 10.10 5.74
C ALA A 23 3.24 8.78 6.02
N ILE A 24 3.47 8.51 7.30
CA ILE A 24 3.91 7.21 7.79
C ILE A 24 2.68 6.53 8.40
N LEU A 25 2.31 5.36 7.89
CA LEU A 25 1.16 4.60 8.37
C LEU A 25 1.39 4.18 9.81
N ALA A 26 0.50 4.62 10.70
CA ALA A 26 0.54 4.24 12.09
C ALA A 26 0.04 2.81 12.29
N TYR A 27 0.58 2.12 13.30
CA TYR A 27 0.22 0.73 13.63
C TYR A 27 -1.30 0.50 13.80
N LYS A 28 -2.02 1.47 14.37
CA LYS A 28 -3.48 1.39 14.56
C LYS A 28 -4.30 1.83 13.35
N GLY A 29 -3.66 2.24 12.25
CA GLY A 29 -4.34 2.56 11.00
C GLY A 29 -5.16 3.85 10.98
N TYR A 30 -5.14 4.68 12.04
CA TYR A 30 -5.96 5.90 12.11
C TYR A 30 -5.73 6.89 10.95
N ASN A 31 -4.56 6.83 10.30
CA ASN A 31 -4.20 7.64 9.15
C ASN A 31 -4.14 6.85 7.83
N PHE A 32 -4.71 5.64 7.78
CA PHE A 32 -4.66 4.75 6.61
C PHE A 32 -5.11 5.44 5.32
N ILE A 33 -6.25 6.13 5.34
CA ILE A 33 -6.79 6.83 4.16
C ILE A 33 -5.79 7.89 3.64
N THR A 34 -5.13 8.61 4.54
CA THR A 34 -4.13 9.62 4.14
C THR A 34 -2.89 8.95 3.55
N TRP A 35 -2.42 7.88 4.17
CA TRP A 35 -1.27 7.12 3.68
C TRP A 35 -1.54 6.45 2.32
N GLU A 36 -2.67 5.76 2.17
CA GLU A 36 -3.07 5.09 0.94
C GLU A 36 -3.18 6.10 -0.22
N LYS A 37 -3.76 7.27 0.03
CA LYS A 37 -3.85 8.35 -0.95
C LYS A 37 -2.48 8.82 -1.44
N GLU A 38 -1.48 8.92 -0.56
CA GLU A 38 -0.12 9.29 -0.96
C GLU A 38 0.59 8.19 -1.76
N ILE A 39 0.36 6.91 -1.40
CA ILE A 39 0.82 5.76 -2.18
C ILE A 39 0.21 5.80 -3.59
N ASN A 40 -1.11 5.98 -3.70
CA ASN A 40 -1.81 6.10 -4.98
C ASN A 40 -1.28 7.28 -5.78
N HIS A 41 -1.13 8.45 -5.18
CA HIS A 41 -0.60 9.62 -5.87
C HIS A 41 0.79 9.37 -6.48
N THR A 42 1.70 8.79 -5.70
CA THR A 42 3.05 8.42 -6.20
C THR A 42 2.98 7.40 -7.32
N LEU A 43 2.23 6.31 -7.14
CA LEU A 43 2.25 5.18 -8.06
C LEU A 43 1.46 5.47 -9.34
N THR A 44 0.32 6.14 -9.26
CA THR A 44 -0.43 6.62 -10.43
C THR A 44 0.43 7.56 -11.29
N TYR A 45 1.19 8.46 -10.67
CA TYR A 45 2.13 9.34 -11.39
C TYR A 45 3.29 8.57 -12.03
N VAL A 46 3.96 7.69 -11.28
CA VAL A 46 5.14 6.94 -11.77
C VAL A 46 4.77 5.93 -12.84
N LEU A 47 3.58 5.34 -12.75
CA LEU A 47 3.11 4.26 -13.63
C LEU A 47 2.17 4.73 -14.74
N PHE A 48 1.83 6.03 -14.77
CA PHE A 48 0.89 6.62 -15.74
C PHE A 48 -0.47 5.92 -15.72
N LEU A 49 -0.99 5.65 -14.52
CA LEU A 49 -2.30 5.03 -14.36
C LEU A 49 -3.41 6.08 -14.49
N THR A 50 -4.57 5.65 -14.96
CA THR A 50 -5.79 6.48 -15.04
C THR A 50 -6.66 6.38 -13.79
N SER A 51 -6.32 5.45 -12.89
CA SER A 51 -7.01 5.19 -11.63
C SER A 51 -6.00 5.04 -10.49
N ASP A 52 -6.51 4.98 -9.28
CA ASP A 52 -5.73 4.66 -8.09
C ASP A 52 -5.04 3.29 -8.24
N PHE A 53 -3.79 3.21 -7.78
CA PHE A 53 -2.99 2.00 -7.85
C PHE A 53 -3.61 0.88 -7.01
N THR A 54 -4.01 1.17 -5.77
CA THR A 54 -4.63 0.20 -4.86
C THR A 54 -6.04 -0.20 -5.28
N ALA A 55 -6.64 0.49 -6.24
CA ALA A 55 -7.93 0.17 -6.82
C ALA A 55 -7.89 -0.96 -7.86
N SER A 56 -6.87 -1.82 -7.91
CA SER A 56 -6.97 -3.13 -8.59
C SER A 56 -5.80 -4.02 -8.21
N GLU A 57 -6.07 -5.28 -7.84
CA GLU A 57 -5.00 -6.27 -7.67
C GLU A 57 -4.16 -6.44 -8.94
N ALA A 58 -4.77 -6.28 -10.12
CA ALA A 58 -4.06 -6.36 -11.39
C ALA A 58 -2.95 -5.30 -11.52
N ASN A 59 -3.05 -4.17 -10.80
CA ASN A 59 -2.00 -3.14 -10.78
C ASN A 59 -0.74 -3.62 -10.06
N PHE A 60 -0.86 -4.62 -9.18
CA PHE A 60 0.26 -5.28 -8.54
C PHE A 60 0.86 -6.41 -9.40
N ASN A 61 0.18 -6.84 -10.47
CA ASN A 61 0.55 -7.97 -11.31
C ASN A 61 1.22 -7.57 -12.64
N GLY A 62 2.12 -8.43 -13.14
CA GLY A 62 2.59 -8.54 -14.54
C GLY A 62 3.41 -7.39 -15.16
N ARG A 63 3.14 -6.12 -14.83
CA ARG A 63 3.76 -4.94 -15.49
C ARG A 63 4.87 -4.26 -14.66
N LEU A 64 5.23 -4.87 -13.53
CA LEU A 64 6.11 -4.27 -12.52
C LEU A 64 7.46 -4.96 -12.34
N LEU A 65 7.89 -5.88 -13.21
CA LEU A 65 9.09 -6.71 -12.95
C LEU A 65 10.33 -5.93 -12.49
N ASN A 66 10.57 -4.73 -13.03
CA ASN A 66 11.68 -3.86 -12.63
C ASN A 66 11.32 -2.77 -11.59
N LYS A 67 10.06 -2.70 -11.16
CA LYS A 67 9.52 -1.73 -10.20
C LYS A 67 9.05 -2.37 -8.90
N SER A 68 8.78 -3.67 -8.90
CA SER A 68 8.22 -4.43 -7.78
C SER A 68 9.03 -4.20 -6.50
N ALA A 69 10.34 -4.38 -6.56
CA ALA A 69 11.23 -4.11 -5.43
C ALA A 69 11.15 -2.66 -4.93
N ALA A 70 11.03 -1.68 -5.83
CA ALA A 70 10.90 -0.27 -5.45
C ALA A 70 9.54 0.05 -4.83
N ILE A 71 8.46 -0.62 -5.25
CA ILE A 71 7.13 -0.49 -4.65
C ILE A 71 7.12 -1.16 -3.27
N SER A 72 7.66 -2.38 -3.13
CA SER A 72 7.82 -3.04 -1.83
C SER A 72 8.65 -2.16 -0.88
N CYS A 73 9.74 -1.59 -1.38
CA CYS A 73 10.57 -0.67 -0.62
C CYS A 73 9.80 0.59 -0.20
N LEU A 74 9.04 1.21 -1.11
CA LEU A 74 8.20 2.36 -0.78
C LEU A 74 7.22 2.06 0.35
N ILE A 75 6.48 0.95 0.24
CA ILE A 75 5.48 0.56 1.25
C ILE A 75 6.19 0.35 2.60
N ARG A 76 7.30 -0.41 2.64
CA ARG A 76 8.07 -0.65 3.87
C ARG A 76 8.65 0.62 4.50
N LEU A 77 9.05 1.60 3.69
CA LEU A 77 9.62 2.87 4.17
C LEU A 77 8.56 3.87 4.63
N THR A 78 7.27 3.61 4.36
CA THR A 78 6.16 4.50 4.70
C THR A 78 5.22 3.92 5.76
N ILE A 79 5.65 2.91 6.49
CA ILE A 79 4.93 2.32 7.63
C ILE A 79 5.75 2.44 8.92
N GLU A 80 5.07 2.49 10.06
CA GLU A 80 5.70 2.50 11.38
C GLU A 80 6.44 1.17 11.67
N LYS A 81 7.43 1.20 12.56
CA LYS A 81 8.34 0.08 12.84
C LYS A 81 7.64 -1.20 13.25
N THR A 82 6.52 -1.10 13.98
CA THR A 82 5.74 -2.28 14.41
C THR A 82 5.15 -3.00 13.20
N LEU A 83 4.55 -2.28 12.26
CA LEU A 83 4.05 -2.84 11.01
C LEU A 83 5.20 -3.40 10.16
N LEU A 84 6.34 -2.69 10.10
CA LEU A 84 7.53 -3.17 9.40
C LEU A 84 8.04 -4.50 9.98
N SER A 85 8.03 -4.65 11.31
CA SER A 85 8.41 -5.90 11.98
C SER A 85 7.46 -7.04 11.59
N ILE A 86 6.16 -6.80 11.56
CA ILE A 86 5.15 -7.79 11.14
C ILE A 86 5.40 -8.23 9.70
N VAL A 87 5.57 -7.27 8.77
CA VAL A 87 5.84 -7.55 7.37
C VAL A 87 7.14 -8.33 7.18
N THR A 88 8.18 -7.99 7.95
CA THR A 88 9.48 -8.67 7.87
C THR A 88 9.40 -10.09 8.41
N SER A 89 8.74 -10.31 9.54
CA SER A 89 8.55 -11.65 10.12
C SER A 89 7.71 -12.57 9.23
N ALA A 90 6.74 -12.01 8.49
CA ALA A 90 5.92 -12.77 7.55
C ALA A 90 6.63 -13.12 6.23
N SER A 91 7.87 -12.67 6.01
CA SER A 91 8.65 -12.91 4.78
C SER A 91 7.91 -12.50 3.48
N CYS A 92 7.08 -11.45 3.55
CA CYS A 92 6.32 -10.97 2.40
C CYS A 92 7.19 -10.11 1.48
N GLU A 93 7.57 -10.60 0.30
CA GLU A 93 8.47 -9.86 -0.60
C GLU A 93 7.75 -9.04 -1.67
N THR A 94 6.55 -9.47 -2.09
CA THR A 94 5.82 -8.81 -3.18
C THR A 94 5.03 -7.61 -2.68
N PRO A 95 4.86 -6.55 -3.51
CA PRO A 95 4.08 -5.39 -3.13
C PRO A 95 2.65 -5.74 -2.68
N LEU A 96 2.01 -6.69 -3.38
CA LEU A 96 0.65 -7.14 -3.06
C LEU A 96 0.59 -7.85 -1.71
N ALA A 97 1.52 -8.78 -1.46
CA ALA A 97 1.55 -9.51 -0.20
C ALA A 97 1.79 -8.56 0.99
N ILE A 98 2.69 -7.59 0.83
CA ILE A 98 2.96 -6.58 1.85
C ILE A 98 1.70 -5.72 2.10
N TYR A 99 1.07 -5.23 1.03
CA TYR A 99 -0.12 -4.39 1.13
C TYR A 99 -1.29 -5.13 1.81
N ASN A 100 -1.58 -6.35 1.37
CA ASN A 100 -2.67 -7.16 1.94
C ASN A 100 -2.42 -7.51 3.41
N LEU A 101 -1.17 -7.83 3.78
CA LEU A 101 -0.84 -8.09 5.18
C LEU A 101 -1.08 -6.87 6.06
N ILE A 102 -0.66 -5.68 5.61
CA ILE A 102 -0.92 -4.43 6.33
C ILE A 102 -2.44 -4.20 6.44
N PHE A 103 -3.17 -4.31 5.34
CA PHE A 103 -4.61 -4.09 5.32
C PHE A 103 -5.33 -5.03 6.31
N ASN A 104 -5.03 -6.33 6.26
CA ASN A 104 -5.61 -7.33 7.15
C ASN A 104 -5.27 -7.07 8.63
N GLN A 105 -4.04 -6.63 8.92
CA GLN A 105 -3.65 -6.27 10.28
C GLN A 105 -4.48 -5.08 10.81
N LEU A 106 -4.70 -4.08 9.97
CA LEU A 106 -5.47 -2.90 10.35
C LEU A 106 -6.97 -3.20 10.50
N THR A 107 -7.55 -4.01 9.61
CA THR A 107 -8.96 -4.40 9.73
C THR A 107 -9.22 -5.24 10.98
N ALA A 108 -8.31 -6.14 11.34
CA ALA A 108 -8.39 -6.88 12.61
C ALA A 108 -8.39 -5.92 13.82
N ILE A 109 -7.42 -5.01 13.89
CA ILE A 109 -7.34 -4.01 14.97
C ILE A 109 -8.60 -3.14 15.03
N MET A 110 -9.13 -2.69 13.90
CA MET A 110 -10.31 -1.83 13.87
C MET A 110 -11.60 -2.59 14.24
N SER A 111 -11.69 -3.86 13.86
CA SER A 111 -12.84 -4.72 14.22
C SER A 111 -12.92 -4.99 15.73
N GLU A 112 -11.78 -5.07 16.41
CA GLU A 112 -11.72 -5.21 17.88
C GLU A 112 -12.15 -3.94 18.63
N ASN A 113 -12.18 -2.77 17.96
CA ASN A 113 -12.43 -1.46 18.59
C ASN A 113 -13.82 -0.85 18.30
N SER A 114 -14.75 -1.58 17.66
CA SER A 114 -16.16 -1.16 17.45
C SER A 114 -16.40 0.16 16.69
N GLU A 115 -15.49 0.58 15.81
CA GLU A 115 -15.68 1.75 14.93
C GLU A 115 -15.72 1.32 13.46
N ILE A 116 -16.88 0.84 13.00
CA ILE A 116 -17.06 0.48 11.59
C ILE A 116 -17.52 1.72 10.83
N ASN A 117 -16.62 2.33 10.05
CA ASN A 117 -16.95 3.37 9.07
C ASN A 117 -16.85 2.82 7.64
N GLY A 118 -17.70 3.34 6.75
CA GLY A 118 -18.02 2.83 5.39
C GLY A 118 -16.89 2.63 4.38
N TYR A 119 -15.64 2.89 4.74
CA TYR A 119 -14.45 2.54 3.93
C TYR A 119 -14.25 1.02 3.81
N GLN A 120 -14.62 0.25 4.85
CA GLN A 120 -14.55 -1.21 4.81
C GLN A 120 -15.49 -1.80 3.74
N ILE A 121 -16.67 -1.22 3.48
CA ILE A 121 -17.66 -1.80 2.56
C ILE A 121 -17.19 -1.76 1.09
N GLN A 122 -16.43 -0.73 0.68
CA GLN A 122 -15.91 -0.64 -0.69
C GLN A 122 -14.67 -1.52 -0.94
N GLN A 123 -13.75 -1.67 0.04
CA GLN A 123 -12.62 -2.61 -0.11
C GLN A 123 -13.05 -4.07 0.12
N ASN A 124 -13.94 -4.35 1.08
CA ASN A 124 -14.42 -5.70 1.37
C ASN A 124 -15.25 -6.31 0.22
N SER A 125 -15.80 -5.51 -0.68
CA SER A 125 -16.41 -6.02 -1.92
C SER A 125 -15.42 -6.80 -2.79
N TRP A 126 -14.11 -6.58 -2.63
CA TRP A 126 -13.04 -7.23 -3.39
C TRP A 126 -12.22 -8.22 -2.54
N PHE A 127 -12.27 -8.10 -1.21
CA PHE A 127 -11.69 -9.04 -0.25
C PHE A 127 -12.66 -10.14 0.21
N ASP A 128 -13.75 -10.39 -0.53
CA ASP A 128 -14.68 -11.49 -0.22
C ASP A 128 -13.97 -12.84 -0.43
N VAL A 129 -13.23 -13.30 0.59
CA VAL A 129 -12.54 -14.59 0.64
C VAL A 129 -13.52 -15.76 0.84
N THR A 130 -14.82 -15.53 0.66
CA THR A 130 -15.89 -16.55 0.81
C THR A 130 -16.57 -16.97 -0.49
N ARG A 131 -15.83 -17.00 -1.60
CA ARG A 131 -16.17 -17.81 -2.80
C ARG A 131 -14.88 -18.50 -3.26
N VAL A 132 -14.69 -19.82 -3.27
CA VAL A 132 -15.58 -20.93 -3.63
C VAL A 132 -15.05 -22.20 -2.94
N ILE A 133 -15.92 -22.91 -2.22
CA ILE A 133 -15.95 -24.39 -2.24
C ILE A 133 -17.14 -24.76 -3.12
#